data_AF-A0A7X4J8K6-F1
#
_entry.id   AF-A0A7X4J8K6-F1
#
_cell.length_a   1.000
_cell.length_b   1.000
_cell.length_c   1.000
_cell.angle_alpha   90.00
_cell.angle_beta   90.00
_cell.angle_gamma   90.00
#
_symmetry.space_group_name_H-M   'P 1'
#
loop_
_entity.id
_entity.type
_entity.pdbx_description
1 polymer ?
#
loop_
_entity_poly.entity_id
_entity_poly.type
_entity_poly.pdbx_seq_one_letter_code
_entity_poly.pdbx_strand_id
1 'polypeptide(L)'
;MNRIVHSTETDLSTGEIAELLGVHASTVKRWFRGGARAGGRGRVPTTAGGHRRVSLDLALRVARDRGHEVYLHRFDSEAVRVWRAIRALKRGRAESAQDLLIAWLKGRRTRLIGHFLRHLATVEDPVDPAVLDGVFGGFMRRVGDAWASGDLRISDERAATREVSEAIYALLDSLDRAEHEPDPGSPTAVVATVEPDQHILGSLLVRLVLAQRGWNVEHLGTGLPIAEIVATQRALGASLMCVSFTPPRGAADVHRLFEVAGSLADPCHPCSLLVGGSAAQSARVPAHGHPFSDLRILANLAELSDWLEEHRHA
;
A
#
# COMPACT_ATOMS: atom_id res chain seq x y z
N MET A 1 -27.36 37.28 1.06
CA MET A 1 -27.38 35.81 1.01
C MET A 1 -26.29 35.36 0.04
N ASN A 2 -25.02 35.37 0.47
CA ASN A 2 -23.88 35.04 -0.39
C ASN A 2 -23.69 33.53 -0.39
N ARG A 3 -24.05 32.87 -1.49
CA ARG A 3 -23.72 31.45 -1.72
C ARG A 3 -22.21 31.39 -1.96
N ILE A 4 -21.48 30.91 -0.96
CA ILE A 4 -20.10 30.46 -1.13
C ILE A 4 -20.16 29.26 -2.10
N VAL A 5 -19.82 29.50 -3.36
CA VAL A 5 -19.60 28.44 -4.35
C VAL A 5 -18.29 27.78 -3.98
N HIS A 6 -18.34 26.60 -3.36
CA HIS A 6 -17.18 25.73 -3.24
C HIS A 6 -16.61 25.52 -4.66
N SER A 7 -15.36 25.87 -4.93
CA SER A 7 -14.76 25.69 -6.25
C SER A 7 -14.55 24.19 -6.55
N THR A 8 -15.53 23.59 -7.21
CA THR A 8 -15.63 22.16 -7.55
C THR A 8 -14.92 21.77 -8.83
N GLU A 9 -14.36 22.71 -9.59
CA GLU A 9 -13.75 22.43 -10.90
C GLU A 9 -12.24 22.20 -10.76
N THR A 10 -11.78 21.03 -11.23
CA THR A 10 -10.35 20.78 -11.49
C THR A 10 -10.16 20.78 -12.99
N ASP A 11 -9.53 21.83 -13.49
CA ASP A 11 -9.24 21.98 -14.90
C ASP A 11 -7.91 21.32 -15.27
N LEU A 12 -7.96 20.49 -16.29
CA LEU A 12 -6.85 19.71 -16.80
C LEU A 12 -6.35 20.30 -18.12
N SER A 13 -5.04 20.28 -18.29
CA SER A 13 -4.41 20.42 -19.59
C SER A 13 -4.67 19.18 -20.45
N THR A 14 -4.45 19.31 -21.75
CA THR A 14 -4.51 18.18 -22.69
C THR A 14 -3.56 17.05 -22.29
N GLY A 15 -2.37 17.35 -21.76
CA GLY A 15 -1.40 16.34 -21.32
C GLY A 15 -1.91 15.57 -20.11
N GLU A 16 -2.49 16.24 -19.12
CA GLU A 16 -3.03 15.60 -17.93
C GLU A 16 -4.24 14.71 -18.23
N ILE A 17 -5.08 15.10 -19.21
CA ILE A 17 -6.17 14.25 -19.70
C ILE A 17 -5.61 13.04 -20.46
N ALA A 18 -4.55 13.24 -21.25
CA ALA A 18 -3.91 12.16 -22.00
C ALA A 18 -3.35 11.09 -21.05
N GLU A 19 -2.65 11.53 -20.00
CA GLU A 19 -2.16 10.69 -18.91
C GLU A 19 -3.31 9.96 -18.20
N LEU A 20 -4.34 10.69 -17.75
CA LEU A 20 -5.51 10.12 -17.08
C LEU A 20 -6.20 9.03 -17.91
N LEU A 21 -6.33 9.26 -19.21
CA LEU A 21 -7.05 8.38 -20.11
C LEU A 21 -6.18 7.26 -20.69
N GLY A 22 -4.86 7.27 -20.45
CA GLY A 22 -3.93 6.33 -21.09
C GLY A 22 -3.93 6.45 -22.62
N VAL A 23 -4.17 7.64 -23.17
CA VAL A 23 -4.21 7.89 -24.62
C VAL A 23 -3.21 8.96 -25.03
N HIS A 24 -2.79 8.97 -26.29
CA HIS A 24 -1.91 10.01 -26.79
C HIS A 24 -2.56 11.41 -26.76
N ALA A 25 -1.78 12.46 -26.50
CA ALA A 25 -2.29 13.84 -26.41
C ALA A 25 -3.00 14.32 -27.69
N SER A 26 -2.62 13.81 -28.86
CA SER A 26 -3.33 14.10 -30.12
C SER A 26 -4.76 13.55 -30.14
N THR A 27 -5.02 12.40 -29.52
CA THR A 27 -6.36 11.81 -29.35
C THR A 27 -7.24 12.74 -28.53
N VAL A 28 -6.72 13.26 -27.41
CA VAL A 28 -7.41 14.26 -26.59
C VAL A 28 -7.67 15.54 -27.40
N LYS A 29 -6.66 16.05 -28.12
CA LYS A 29 -6.85 17.23 -29.00
C LYS A 29 -7.95 17.01 -30.03
N ARG A 30 -8.07 15.81 -30.60
CA ARG A 30 -9.13 15.40 -31.54
C ARG A 30 -10.49 15.34 -30.87
N TRP A 31 -10.58 14.72 -29.69
CA TRP A 31 -11.83 14.62 -28.94
C TRP A 31 -12.40 15.97 -28.53
N PHE A 32 -11.55 16.95 -28.28
CA PHE A 32 -11.95 18.31 -27.88
C PHE A 32 -11.80 19.35 -29.00
N ARG A 33 -11.59 18.93 -30.27
CA ARG A 33 -11.50 19.84 -31.43
C ARG A 33 -12.85 20.48 -31.72
N GLY A 34 -12.86 21.79 -31.99
CA GLY A 34 -14.08 22.52 -32.39
C GLY A 34 -15.10 22.78 -31.27
N GLY A 35 -14.70 22.70 -30.00
CA GLY A 35 -15.62 22.88 -28.87
C GLY A 35 -16.50 21.65 -28.66
N ALA A 36 -15.88 20.46 -28.69
CA ALA A 36 -16.60 19.21 -28.56
C ALA A 36 -17.53 19.20 -27.34
N ARG A 37 -18.77 18.82 -27.62
CA ARG A 37 -19.89 18.76 -26.70
C ARG A 37 -20.03 17.31 -26.25
N ALA A 38 -19.84 17.03 -24.96
CA ALA A 38 -20.55 15.91 -24.35
C ALA A 38 -21.98 16.39 -24.08
N GLY A 39 -22.98 15.82 -24.75
CA GLY A 39 -24.39 16.05 -24.42
C GLY A 39 -24.96 17.47 -24.56
N GLY A 40 -24.29 18.42 -25.24
CA GLY A 40 -24.94 19.65 -25.72
C GLY A 40 -24.91 20.91 -24.86
N ARG A 41 -24.10 21.03 -23.78
CA ARG A 41 -23.91 22.32 -23.09
C ARG A 41 -22.45 22.62 -22.71
N GLY A 42 -21.97 23.80 -23.09
CA GLY A 42 -20.70 24.41 -22.65
C GLY A 42 -19.55 24.40 -23.68
N ARG A 43 -18.86 25.55 -23.82
CA ARG A 43 -17.63 25.71 -24.63
C ARG A 43 -16.43 25.46 -23.72
N VAL A 44 -15.49 24.59 -24.14
CA VAL A 44 -14.26 24.33 -23.38
C VAL A 44 -13.45 25.64 -23.24
N PRO A 45 -13.18 26.13 -22.02
CA PRO A 45 -12.36 27.31 -21.81
C PRO A 45 -10.93 27.13 -22.34
N THR A 46 -10.34 28.22 -22.82
CA THR A 46 -8.91 28.27 -23.20
C THR A 46 -8.20 29.31 -22.32
N THR A 47 -6.96 29.05 -21.93
CA THR A 47 -6.12 30.07 -21.26
C THR A 47 -5.80 31.21 -22.22
N ALA A 48 -5.28 32.33 -21.70
CA ALA A 48 -4.81 33.47 -22.51
C ALA A 48 -3.76 33.08 -23.58
N GLY A 49 -3.02 31.98 -23.36
CA GLY A 49 -2.07 31.40 -24.32
C GLY A 49 -2.67 30.37 -25.29
N GLY A 50 -3.99 30.23 -25.36
CA GLY A 50 -4.68 29.33 -26.29
C GLY A 50 -4.71 27.85 -25.89
N HIS A 51 -4.20 27.48 -24.70
CA HIS A 51 -4.24 26.10 -24.21
C HIS A 51 -5.61 25.76 -23.63
N ARG A 52 -6.20 24.62 -24.05
CA ARG A 52 -7.50 24.15 -23.55
C ARG A 52 -7.40 23.72 -22.09
N ARG A 53 -8.35 24.18 -21.28
CA ARG A 53 -8.59 23.72 -19.91
C ARG A 53 -9.93 23.00 -19.91
N VAL A 54 -9.90 21.69 -19.65
CA VAL A 54 -11.09 20.85 -19.62
C VAL A 54 -11.32 20.43 -18.19
N SER A 55 -12.51 20.66 -17.65
CA SER A 55 -12.85 20.16 -16.32
C SER A 55 -12.78 18.64 -16.31
N LEU A 56 -12.26 18.06 -15.21
CA LEU A 56 -12.16 16.60 -15.04
C LEU A 56 -13.50 15.91 -15.32
N ASP A 57 -14.59 16.49 -14.83
CA ASP A 57 -15.96 16.03 -15.05
C ASP A 57 -16.31 15.88 -16.54
N LEU A 58 -15.98 16.89 -17.34
CA LEU A 58 -16.21 16.85 -18.78
C LEU A 58 -15.29 15.82 -19.45
N ALA A 59 -14.04 15.70 -19.01
CA ALA A 59 -13.10 14.71 -19.54
C ALA A 59 -13.60 13.27 -19.30
N LEU A 60 -14.08 12.97 -18.09
CA LEU A 60 -14.62 11.66 -17.74
C LEU A 60 -15.90 11.35 -18.54
N ARG A 61 -16.84 12.29 -18.63
CA ARG A 61 -18.04 12.12 -19.46
C ARG A 61 -17.70 11.81 -20.92
N VAL A 62 -16.80 12.60 -21.53
CA VAL A 62 -16.36 12.40 -22.92
C VAL A 62 -15.70 11.04 -23.12
N ALA A 63 -14.91 10.57 -22.15
CA ALA A 63 -14.28 9.26 -22.19
C ALA A 63 -15.32 8.14 -22.15
N ARG A 64 -16.26 8.20 -21.20
CA ARG A 64 -17.37 7.24 -21.08
C ARG A 64 -18.25 7.19 -22.34
N ASP A 65 -18.64 8.34 -22.89
CA ASP A 65 -19.44 8.43 -24.13
C ASP A 65 -18.75 7.78 -25.33
N ARG A 66 -17.42 7.62 -25.27
CA ARG A 66 -16.59 7.00 -26.31
C ARG A 66 -16.19 5.56 -25.96
N GLY A 67 -16.77 4.96 -24.92
CA GLY A 67 -16.44 3.61 -24.47
C GLY A 67 -15.07 3.49 -23.81
N HIS A 68 -14.45 4.61 -23.41
CA HIS A 68 -13.18 4.62 -22.68
C HIS A 68 -13.42 4.76 -21.18
N GLU A 69 -13.60 3.64 -20.50
CA GLU A 69 -13.69 3.63 -19.03
C GLU A 69 -12.31 3.74 -18.37
N VAL A 70 -12.13 4.77 -17.56
CA VAL A 70 -11.00 4.92 -16.64
C VAL A 70 -11.38 4.64 -15.19
N TYR A 71 -10.36 4.40 -14.35
CA TYR A 71 -10.52 4.08 -12.93
C TYR A 71 -11.37 5.11 -12.15
N LEU A 72 -11.28 6.40 -12.50
CA LEU A 72 -12.03 7.47 -11.84
C LEU A 72 -13.55 7.32 -11.96
N HIS A 73 -14.05 6.59 -12.96
CA HIS A 73 -15.49 6.33 -13.08
C HIS A 73 -16.06 5.51 -11.92
N ARG A 74 -15.23 4.77 -11.18
CA ARG A 74 -15.65 4.00 -10.00
C ARG A 74 -15.92 4.87 -8.77
N PHE A 75 -15.55 6.15 -8.83
CA PHE A 75 -15.63 7.08 -7.69
C PHE A 75 -16.74 8.12 -7.84
N ASP A 76 -17.44 8.18 -8.97
CA ASP A 76 -18.54 9.11 -9.23
C ASP A 76 -18.22 10.54 -8.78
N SER A 77 -18.99 11.11 -7.84
CA SER A 77 -18.81 12.46 -7.31
C SER A 77 -17.50 12.68 -6.56
N GLU A 78 -16.78 11.61 -6.20
CA GLU A 78 -15.49 11.65 -5.52
C GLU A 78 -14.30 11.68 -6.48
N ALA A 79 -14.52 11.55 -7.80
CA ALA A 79 -13.47 11.47 -8.81
C ALA A 79 -12.46 12.64 -8.73
N VAL A 80 -12.93 13.86 -8.49
CA VAL A 80 -12.07 15.05 -8.33
C VAL A 80 -11.14 14.92 -7.13
N ARG A 81 -11.64 14.42 -5.99
CA ARG A 81 -10.86 14.25 -4.76
C ARG A 81 -9.83 13.15 -4.94
N VAL A 82 -10.22 12.03 -5.57
CA VAL A 82 -9.34 10.90 -5.92
C VAL A 82 -8.21 11.35 -6.83
N TRP A 83 -8.53 12.07 -7.91
CA TRP A 83 -7.54 12.61 -8.84
C TRP A 83 -6.52 13.51 -8.14
N ARG A 84 -7.00 14.44 -7.29
CA ARG A 84 -6.12 15.32 -6.50
C ARG A 84 -5.23 14.53 -5.54
N ALA A 85 -5.78 13.51 -4.86
CA ALA A 85 -5.02 12.66 -3.94
C ALA A 85 -3.92 11.88 -4.67
N ILE A 86 -4.21 11.26 -5.82
CA ILE A 86 -3.20 10.52 -6.60
C ILE A 86 -2.09 11.46 -7.10
N ARG A 87 -2.44 12.67 -7.55
CA ARG A 87 -1.41 13.65 -7.95
C ARG A 87 -0.63 14.23 -6.78
N ALA A 88 -1.20 14.27 -5.59
CA ALA A 88 -0.46 14.62 -4.39
C ALA A 88 0.54 13.51 -4.04
N LEU A 89 0.10 12.26 -4.13
CA LEU A 89 0.93 11.07 -3.90
C LEU A 89 2.10 10.98 -4.88
N LYS A 90 1.89 11.23 -6.18
CA LYS A 90 2.98 11.35 -7.18
C LYS A 90 4.01 12.45 -6.86
N ARG A 91 3.73 13.35 -5.91
CA ARG A 91 4.64 14.38 -5.40
C ARG A 91 5.11 14.09 -3.97
N GLY A 92 4.99 12.85 -3.51
CA GLY A 92 5.39 12.41 -2.17
C GLY A 92 4.46 12.82 -1.03
N ARG A 93 3.23 13.30 -1.30
CA ARG A 93 2.29 13.77 -0.27
C ARG A 93 1.17 12.77 -0.02
N ALA A 94 1.42 11.81 0.85
CA ALA A 94 0.48 10.74 1.19
C ALA A 94 -0.70 11.21 2.05
N GLU A 95 -0.56 12.32 2.79
CA GLU A 95 -1.57 12.84 3.73
C GLU A 95 -2.89 13.15 3.03
N SER A 96 -2.83 13.64 1.78
CA SER A 96 -4.04 13.91 0.99
C SER A 96 -4.85 12.64 0.70
N ALA A 97 -4.18 11.50 0.50
CA ALA A 97 -4.85 10.20 0.36
C ALA A 97 -5.40 9.74 1.72
N GLN A 98 -4.60 9.82 2.78
CA GLN A 98 -5.03 9.45 4.13
C GLN A 98 -6.27 10.24 4.59
N ASP A 99 -6.31 11.55 4.37
CA ASP A 99 -7.46 12.41 4.69
C ASP A 99 -8.73 11.96 3.96
N LEU A 100 -8.57 11.60 2.68
CA LEU A 100 -9.67 11.09 1.85
C LEU A 100 -10.20 9.76 2.39
N LEU A 101 -9.31 8.83 2.75
CA LEU A 101 -9.66 7.53 3.32
C LEU A 101 -10.38 7.68 4.67
N ILE A 102 -9.87 8.53 5.58
CA ILE A 102 -10.53 8.84 6.85
C ILE A 102 -11.91 9.47 6.63
N ALA A 103 -12.04 10.39 5.68
CA ALA A 103 -13.32 11.01 5.35
C ALA A 103 -14.33 10.00 4.78
N TRP A 104 -13.89 9.03 3.99
CA TRP A 104 -14.76 7.94 3.52
C TRP A 104 -15.15 6.98 4.61
N LEU A 105 -14.22 6.64 5.52
CA LEU A 105 -14.51 5.78 6.66
C LEU A 105 -15.58 6.40 7.56
N LYS A 106 -15.39 7.66 7.98
CA LYS A 106 -16.37 8.43 8.78
C LYS A 106 -17.71 8.58 8.04
N GLY A 107 -17.65 8.77 6.72
CA GLY A 107 -18.82 8.88 5.86
C GLY A 107 -19.49 7.56 5.47
N ARG A 108 -19.08 6.41 6.02
CA ARG A 108 -19.62 5.07 5.70
C ARG A 108 -19.49 4.68 4.22
N ARG A 109 -18.47 5.20 3.54
CA ARG A 109 -18.15 4.92 2.13
C ARG A 109 -16.98 3.95 1.99
N THR A 110 -16.97 2.88 2.78
CA THR A 110 -15.82 1.95 2.89
C THR A 110 -15.46 1.30 1.56
N ARG A 111 -16.45 1.03 0.69
CA ARG A 111 -16.19 0.53 -0.68
C ARG A 111 -15.19 1.36 -1.48
N LEU A 112 -15.19 2.68 -1.28
CA LEU A 112 -14.28 3.59 -1.98
C LEU A 112 -12.83 3.43 -1.50
N ILE A 113 -12.64 3.05 -0.22
CA ILE A 113 -11.33 2.72 0.35
C ILE A 113 -10.74 1.54 -0.41
N GLY A 114 -11.46 0.41 -0.47
CA GLY A 114 -11.01 -0.76 -1.22
C GLY A 114 -10.73 -0.46 -2.70
N HIS A 115 -11.62 0.28 -3.39
CA HIS A 115 -11.39 0.67 -4.79
C HIS A 115 -10.14 1.52 -4.97
N PHE A 116 -9.87 2.45 -4.05
CA PHE A 116 -8.73 3.34 -4.11
C PHE A 116 -7.42 2.59 -3.84
N LEU A 117 -7.36 1.80 -2.77
CA LEU A 117 -6.17 1.02 -2.41
C LEU A 117 -5.78 0.04 -3.51
N ARG A 118 -6.76 -0.71 -4.06
CA ARG A 118 -6.51 -1.62 -5.20
C ARG A 118 -6.08 -0.89 -6.45
N HIS A 119 -6.57 0.33 -6.70
CA HIS A 119 -6.12 1.10 -7.85
C HIS A 119 -4.68 1.57 -7.69
N LEU A 120 -4.28 2.09 -6.53
CA LEU A 120 -2.92 2.58 -6.31
C LEU A 120 -1.87 1.51 -6.65
N ALA A 121 -2.14 0.28 -6.26
CA ALA A 121 -1.28 -0.87 -6.49
C ALA A 121 -1.41 -1.49 -7.90
N THR A 122 -1.97 -0.77 -8.87
CA THR A 122 -1.98 -1.15 -10.31
C THR A 122 -1.27 -0.13 -11.19
N VAL A 123 -0.76 0.97 -10.62
CA VAL A 123 -0.17 2.08 -11.37
C VAL A 123 1.35 1.93 -11.39
N GLU A 124 1.90 1.50 -12.54
CA GLU A 124 3.33 1.40 -12.90
C GLU A 124 4.18 0.45 -12.04
N ASP A 125 4.15 0.56 -10.71
CA ASP A 125 4.75 -0.37 -9.75
C ASP A 125 3.66 -0.86 -8.78
N PRO A 126 3.24 -2.13 -8.84
CA PRO A 126 2.14 -2.62 -8.04
C PRO A 126 2.43 -2.63 -6.52
N VAL A 127 3.70 -2.56 -6.10
CA VAL A 127 4.08 -2.62 -4.67
C VAL A 127 5.22 -1.62 -4.37
N ASP A 128 4.97 -0.33 -4.62
CA ASP A 128 5.85 0.75 -4.16
C ASP A 128 5.85 0.85 -2.61
N PRO A 129 7.00 0.64 -1.93
CA PRO A 129 7.10 0.74 -0.47
C PRO A 129 6.66 2.09 0.09
N ALA A 130 6.91 3.20 -0.62
CA ALA A 130 6.49 4.53 -0.18
C ALA A 130 4.96 4.67 -0.16
N VAL A 131 4.27 4.02 -1.10
CA VAL A 131 2.80 3.95 -1.12
C VAL A 131 2.29 3.03 -0.01
N LEU A 132 2.92 1.89 0.22
CA LEU A 132 2.53 0.99 1.32
C LEU A 132 2.71 1.65 2.68
N ASP A 133 3.89 2.22 2.96
CA ASP A 133 4.18 2.88 4.24
C ASP A 133 3.36 4.17 4.42
N GLY A 134 3.27 4.98 3.36
CA GLY A 134 2.62 6.28 3.38
C GLY A 134 1.10 6.21 3.33
N VAL A 135 0.52 5.32 2.52
CA VAL A 135 -0.94 5.24 2.35
C VAL A 135 -1.54 4.12 3.18
N PHE A 136 -1.08 2.87 3.05
CA PHE A 136 -1.68 1.73 3.78
C PHE A 136 -1.36 1.82 5.28
N GLY A 137 -0.07 1.85 5.63
CA GLY A 137 0.39 2.01 7.01
C GLY A 137 0.00 3.35 7.60
N GLY A 138 0.19 4.45 6.85
CA GLY A 138 -0.19 5.79 7.29
C GLY A 138 -1.67 5.97 7.58
N PHE A 139 -2.55 5.39 6.75
CA PHE A 139 -4.00 5.37 7.01
C PHE A 139 -4.32 4.61 8.29
N MET A 140 -3.77 3.41 8.49
CA MET A 140 -4.05 2.60 9.67
C MET A 140 -3.52 3.21 10.96
N ARG A 141 -2.38 3.93 10.92
CA ARG A 141 -1.91 4.73 12.07
C ARG A 141 -2.94 5.79 12.45
N ARG A 142 -3.46 6.55 11.48
CA ARG A 142 -4.50 7.57 11.75
C ARG A 142 -5.81 6.98 12.23
N VAL A 143 -6.18 5.78 11.76
CA VAL A 143 -7.34 5.03 12.28
C VAL A 143 -7.11 4.65 13.74
N GLY A 144 -5.93 4.13 14.07
CA GLY A 144 -5.55 3.80 15.45
C GLY A 144 -5.58 5.01 16.37
N ASP A 145 -4.98 6.13 15.96
CA ASP A 145 -4.96 7.38 16.73
C ASP A 145 -6.38 7.93 16.97
N ALA A 146 -7.21 7.95 15.92
CA ALA A 146 -8.59 8.42 16.01
C ALA A 146 -9.49 7.46 16.81
N TRP A 147 -9.20 6.16 16.82
CA TRP A 147 -9.88 5.23 17.70
C TRP A 147 -9.47 5.45 19.17
N ALA A 148 -8.17 5.61 19.44
CA ALA A 148 -7.64 5.87 20.77
C ALA A 148 -8.16 7.19 21.37
N SER A 149 -8.38 8.23 20.54
CA SER A 149 -9.00 9.49 20.95
C SER A 149 -10.52 9.43 21.12
N GLY A 150 -11.17 8.35 20.65
CA GLY A 150 -12.63 8.22 20.63
C GLY A 150 -13.34 8.87 19.44
N ASP A 151 -12.60 9.42 18.47
CA ASP A 151 -13.13 10.00 17.22
C ASP A 151 -13.64 8.95 16.22
N LEU A 152 -13.18 7.71 16.35
CA LEU A 152 -13.64 6.54 15.61
C LEU A 152 -14.09 5.44 16.57
N ARG A 153 -15.10 4.68 16.15
CA ARG A 153 -15.55 3.50 16.89
C ARG A 153 -14.71 2.29 16.52
N ILE A 154 -14.75 1.26 17.35
CA ILE A 154 -14.15 -0.04 17.03
C ILE A 154 -14.70 -0.63 15.72
N SER A 155 -15.96 -0.36 15.36
CA SER A 155 -16.52 -0.79 14.07
C SER A 155 -15.89 -0.08 12.87
N ASP A 156 -15.39 1.14 13.05
CA ASP A 156 -14.68 1.90 12.02
C ASP A 156 -13.26 1.34 11.83
N GLU A 157 -12.55 1.07 12.93
CA GLU A 157 -11.26 0.38 12.90
C GLU A 157 -11.37 -0.96 12.17
N ARG A 158 -12.31 -1.82 12.58
CA ARG A 158 -12.51 -3.13 11.95
C ARG A 158 -12.86 -3.03 10.47
N ALA A 159 -13.64 -2.02 10.08
CA ALA A 159 -13.95 -1.78 8.68
C ALA A 159 -12.71 -1.35 7.89
N ALA A 160 -11.87 -0.47 8.45
CA ALA A 160 -10.61 -0.07 7.82
C ALA A 160 -9.66 -1.27 7.66
N THR A 161 -9.45 -2.04 8.73
CA THR A 161 -8.61 -3.25 8.73
C THR A 161 -9.09 -4.28 7.70
N ARG A 162 -10.41 -4.46 7.55
CA ARG A 162 -10.99 -5.33 6.51
C ARG A 162 -10.65 -4.83 5.10
N GLU A 163 -10.94 -3.55 4.79
CA GLU A 163 -10.73 -3.02 3.43
C GLU A 163 -9.24 -3.01 3.04
N VAL A 164 -8.35 -2.76 4.00
CA VAL A 164 -6.89 -2.84 3.79
C VAL A 164 -6.46 -4.28 3.57
N SER A 165 -6.90 -5.22 4.41
CA SER A 165 -6.61 -6.66 4.23
C SER A 165 -7.08 -7.17 2.87
N GLU A 166 -8.33 -6.89 2.50
CA GLU A 166 -8.91 -7.29 1.20
C GLU A 166 -8.15 -6.68 0.02
N ALA A 167 -7.67 -5.44 0.15
CA ALA A 167 -6.82 -4.84 -0.88
C ALA A 167 -5.48 -5.57 -1.00
N ILE A 168 -4.81 -5.90 0.12
CA ILE A 168 -3.54 -6.63 0.10
C ILE A 168 -3.71 -8.04 -0.49
N TYR A 169 -4.74 -8.79 -0.09
CA TYR A 169 -5.01 -10.12 -0.63
C TYR A 169 -5.31 -10.10 -2.14
N ALA A 170 -6.06 -9.10 -2.62
CA ALA A 170 -6.30 -8.95 -4.04
C ALA A 170 -5.00 -8.68 -4.84
N LEU A 171 -4.01 -8.05 -4.22
CA LEU A 171 -2.70 -7.81 -4.83
C LEU A 171 -1.84 -9.06 -4.85
N LEU A 172 -1.79 -9.80 -3.74
CA LEU A 172 -1.11 -11.10 -3.69
C LEU A 172 -1.65 -12.04 -4.78
N ASP A 173 -2.98 -12.17 -4.87
CA ASP A 173 -3.65 -12.95 -5.90
C ASP A 173 -3.40 -12.43 -7.34
N SER A 174 -3.07 -11.15 -7.51
CA SER A 174 -2.65 -10.61 -8.81
C SER A 174 -1.20 -10.97 -9.17
N LEU A 175 -0.30 -11.04 -8.18
CA LEU A 175 1.09 -11.46 -8.37
C LEU A 175 1.16 -12.96 -8.68
N ASP A 176 0.43 -13.78 -7.91
CA ASP A 176 0.37 -15.24 -8.10
C ASP A 176 -0.14 -15.64 -9.49
N ARG A 177 -1.01 -14.82 -10.11
CA ARG A 177 -1.47 -15.05 -11.49
C ARG A 177 -0.50 -14.58 -12.56
N ALA A 178 0.35 -13.60 -12.25
CA ALA A 178 1.33 -13.06 -13.18
C ALA A 178 2.55 -13.99 -13.29
N GLU A 179 2.94 -14.63 -12.19
CA GLU A 179 4.03 -15.60 -12.12
C GLU A 179 3.50 -17.01 -12.45
N HIS A 180 4.03 -17.64 -13.50
CA HIS A 180 3.67 -19.02 -13.86
C HIS A 180 4.38 -20.00 -12.91
N GLU A 181 3.68 -20.42 -11.86
CA GLU A 181 4.15 -21.34 -10.81
C GLU A 181 5.34 -20.82 -9.97
N PRO A 182 5.40 -21.16 -8.66
CA PRO A 182 6.55 -20.81 -7.83
C PRO A 182 7.83 -21.43 -8.41
N ASP A 183 8.85 -20.62 -8.68
CA ASP A 183 10.16 -21.14 -9.10
C ASP A 183 10.77 -21.93 -7.92
N PRO A 184 11.06 -23.24 -8.07
CA PRO A 184 11.74 -24.01 -7.02
C PRO A 184 13.13 -23.45 -6.65
N GLY A 185 13.73 -22.62 -7.52
CA GLY A 185 14.98 -21.92 -7.25
C GLY A 185 14.84 -20.63 -6.44
N SER A 186 13.61 -20.12 -6.23
CA SER A 186 13.40 -18.89 -5.48
C SER A 186 13.68 -19.04 -3.99
N PRO A 187 14.33 -18.04 -3.35
CA PRO A 187 14.60 -18.07 -1.92
C PRO A 187 13.29 -18.06 -1.11
N THR A 188 13.30 -18.77 0.02
CA THR A 188 12.11 -18.93 0.87
C THR A 188 12.19 -18.04 2.11
N ALA A 189 11.09 -17.35 2.41
CA ALA A 189 10.94 -16.53 3.61
C ALA A 189 9.78 -17.02 4.49
N VAL A 190 9.97 -17.01 5.80
CA VAL A 190 8.90 -17.18 6.79
C VAL A 190 8.50 -15.82 7.36
N VAL A 191 7.21 -15.51 7.34
CA VAL A 191 6.67 -14.23 7.83
C VAL A 191 5.62 -14.49 8.90
N ALA A 192 5.74 -13.85 10.06
CA ALA A 192 4.83 -14.08 11.18
C ALA A 192 4.69 -12.87 12.13
N THR A 193 3.74 -12.97 13.06
CA THR A 193 3.75 -12.19 14.31
C THR A 193 3.86 -13.12 15.52
N VAL A 194 4.41 -12.63 16.62
CA VAL A 194 4.67 -13.43 17.83
C VAL A 194 3.51 -13.31 18.83
N GLU A 195 3.14 -14.43 19.45
CA GLU A 195 2.10 -14.50 20.47
C GLU A 195 2.27 -13.50 21.61
N PRO A 196 1.19 -12.91 22.14
CA PRO A 196 -0.19 -12.84 21.64
C PRO A 196 -0.51 -11.82 20.51
N ASP A 197 0.46 -11.26 19.75
CA ASP A 197 0.16 -10.18 18.78
C ASP A 197 -0.75 -10.64 17.64
N GLN A 198 -1.96 -10.05 17.54
CA GLN A 198 -2.98 -10.37 16.54
C GLN A 198 -3.01 -9.39 15.35
N HIS A 199 -2.09 -8.43 15.27
CA HIS A 199 -2.12 -7.40 14.23
C HIS A 199 -1.48 -7.91 12.93
N ILE A 200 -2.33 -8.40 12.02
CA ILE A 200 -1.87 -9.07 10.79
C ILE A 200 -1.30 -8.12 9.72
N LEU A 201 -1.73 -6.86 9.69
CA LEU A 201 -1.50 -5.97 8.54
C LEU A 201 -0.02 -5.73 8.22
N GLY A 202 0.82 -5.52 9.23
CA GLY A 202 2.26 -5.30 9.01
C GLY A 202 2.92 -6.51 8.34
N SER A 203 2.61 -7.72 8.84
CA SER A 203 3.11 -8.97 8.28
C SER A 203 2.60 -9.25 6.85
N LEU A 204 1.36 -8.85 6.52
CA LEU A 204 0.82 -8.96 5.17
C LEU A 204 1.50 -8.02 4.18
N LEU A 205 1.83 -6.79 4.60
CA LEU A 205 2.59 -5.87 3.75
C LEU A 205 4.00 -6.38 3.48
N VAL A 206 4.66 -6.97 4.49
CA VAL A 206 5.96 -7.65 4.30
C VAL A 206 5.84 -8.81 3.31
N ARG A 207 4.81 -9.66 3.45
CA ARG A 207 4.52 -10.74 2.49
C ARG A 207 4.35 -10.20 1.08
N LEU A 208 3.60 -9.11 0.91
CA LEU A 208 3.36 -8.50 -0.40
C LEU A 208 4.65 -8.00 -1.06
N VAL A 209 5.53 -7.34 -0.30
CA VAL A 209 6.84 -6.86 -0.83
C VAL A 209 7.73 -8.04 -1.21
N LEU A 210 7.81 -9.08 -0.38
CA LEU A 210 8.62 -10.28 -0.67
C LEU A 210 8.11 -11.03 -1.91
N ALA A 211 6.79 -11.24 -1.99
CA ALA A 211 6.17 -11.92 -3.14
C ALA A 211 6.43 -11.15 -4.44
N GLN A 212 6.34 -9.81 -4.43
CA GLN A 212 6.65 -9.00 -5.61
C GLN A 212 8.11 -9.12 -6.07
N ARG A 213 9.02 -9.49 -5.16
CA ARG A 213 10.44 -9.73 -5.45
C ARG A 213 10.74 -11.20 -5.76
N GLY A 214 9.70 -12.01 -6.01
CA GLY A 214 9.83 -13.41 -6.43
C GLY A 214 10.23 -14.37 -5.31
N TRP A 215 10.06 -13.99 -4.03
CA TRP A 215 10.32 -14.90 -2.91
C TRP A 215 9.17 -15.90 -2.72
N ASN A 216 9.52 -17.13 -2.35
CA ASN A 216 8.57 -18.10 -1.84
C ASN A 216 8.22 -17.73 -0.39
N VAL A 217 7.03 -17.20 -0.13
CA VAL A 217 6.68 -16.67 1.20
C VAL A 217 5.69 -17.58 1.93
N GLU A 218 6.16 -18.21 3.02
CA GLU A 218 5.30 -18.88 3.99
C GLU A 218 4.86 -17.86 5.05
N HIS A 219 3.60 -17.43 5.00
CA HIS A 219 3.01 -16.51 5.98
C HIS A 219 2.19 -17.28 7.01
N LEU A 220 2.70 -17.35 8.24
CA LEU A 220 2.14 -18.19 9.29
C LEU A 220 0.95 -17.56 10.03
N GLY A 221 0.49 -16.39 9.61
CA GLY A 221 -0.58 -15.66 10.29
C GLY A 221 -0.09 -14.92 11.53
N THR A 222 -0.92 -14.92 12.58
CA THR A 222 -0.70 -14.07 13.75
C THR A 222 -0.59 -14.83 15.07
N GLY A 223 0.24 -14.32 15.97
CA GLY A 223 0.27 -14.67 17.36
C GLY A 223 0.85 -16.06 17.62
N LEU A 224 1.96 -16.39 16.96
CA LEU A 224 2.60 -17.70 17.08
C LEU A 224 3.70 -17.73 18.14
N PRO A 225 3.91 -18.86 18.83
CA PRO A 225 5.09 -19.08 19.65
C PRO A 225 6.36 -18.98 18.80
N ILE A 226 7.41 -18.34 19.34
CA ILE A 226 8.71 -18.17 18.64
C ILE A 226 9.27 -19.52 18.19
N ALA A 227 9.13 -20.57 19.01
CA ALA A 227 9.62 -21.91 18.69
C ALA A 227 8.96 -22.51 17.44
N GLU A 228 7.66 -22.26 17.20
CA GLU A 228 6.94 -22.74 16.01
C GLU A 228 7.40 -22.01 14.75
N ILE A 229 7.68 -20.70 14.86
CA ILE A 229 8.22 -19.91 13.75
C ILE A 229 9.58 -20.46 13.32
N VAL A 230 10.48 -20.71 14.29
CA VAL A 230 11.82 -21.27 14.02
C VAL A 230 11.73 -22.70 13.51
N ALA A 231 10.85 -23.53 14.07
CA ALA A 231 10.63 -24.89 13.60
C ALA A 231 10.19 -24.91 12.12
N THR A 232 9.29 -23.99 11.74
CA THR A 232 8.83 -23.86 10.35
C THR A 232 9.95 -23.35 9.44
N GLN A 233 10.73 -22.35 9.87
CA GLN A 233 11.92 -21.89 9.14
C GLN A 233 12.87 -23.04 8.82
N ARG A 234 13.17 -23.88 9.82
CA ARG A 234 14.05 -25.04 9.66
C ARG A 234 13.45 -26.11 8.74
N ALA A 235 12.17 -26.41 8.89
CA ALA A 235 11.48 -27.41 8.07
C ALA A 235 11.47 -27.02 6.58
N LEU A 236 11.36 -25.73 6.28
CA LEU A 236 11.36 -25.21 4.91
C LEU A 236 12.76 -24.84 4.39
N GLY A 237 13.79 -24.84 5.25
CA GLY A 237 15.10 -24.31 4.89
C GLY A 237 15.06 -22.82 4.50
N ALA A 238 14.14 -22.06 5.10
CA ALA A 238 13.94 -20.65 4.74
C ALA A 238 15.17 -19.82 5.11
N SER A 239 15.67 -19.03 4.15
CA SER A 239 16.85 -18.18 4.32
C SER A 239 16.53 -16.86 5.03
N LEU A 240 15.25 -16.53 5.17
CA LEU A 240 14.78 -15.31 5.80
C LEU A 240 13.61 -15.57 6.75
N MET A 241 13.68 -14.99 7.95
CA MET A 241 12.54 -14.82 8.84
C MET A 241 12.21 -13.34 8.99
N CYS A 242 10.94 -12.97 8.82
CA CYS A 242 10.44 -11.63 9.08
C CYS A 242 9.39 -11.66 10.20
N VAL A 243 9.61 -10.88 11.26
CA VAL A 243 8.67 -10.81 12.38
C VAL A 243 8.18 -9.39 12.60
N SER A 244 6.86 -9.20 12.62
CA SER A 244 6.22 -7.90 12.87
C SER A 244 5.75 -7.77 14.32
N PHE A 245 6.07 -6.64 14.95
CA PHE A 245 5.62 -6.27 16.30
C PHE A 245 4.79 -4.98 16.28
N THR A 246 3.59 -5.06 16.86
CA THR A 246 2.68 -3.93 17.03
C THR A 246 2.43 -3.64 18.51
N PRO A 247 2.17 -2.39 18.92
CA PRO A 247 1.75 -2.08 20.29
C PRO A 247 0.59 -2.98 20.78
N PRO A 248 0.57 -3.33 22.08
CA PRO A 248 1.36 -2.77 23.18
C PRO A 248 2.74 -3.41 23.39
N ARG A 249 3.28 -4.17 22.42
CA ARG A 249 4.63 -4.74 22.52
C ARG A 249 5.71 -3.68 22.61
N GLY A 250 6.89 -4.09 23.05
CA GLY A 250 8.05 -3.22 23.11
C GLY A 250 9.37 -3.96 23.00
N ALA A 251 10.45 -3.26 23.36
CA ALA A 251 11.82 -3.75 23.22
C ALA A 251 12.06 -5.12 23.87
N ALA A 252 11.47 -5.38 25.03
CA ALA A 252 11.64 -6.64 25.75
C ALA A 252 11.08 -7.85 24.98
N ASP A 253 9.95 -7.69 24.28
CA ASP A 253 9.38 -8.77 23.45
C ASP A 253 10.29 -9.10 22.26
N VAL A 254 10.90 -8.07 21.65
CA VAL A 254 11.85 -8.22 20.54
C VAL A 254 13.15 -8.88 21.02
N HIS A 255 13.68 -8.48 22.19
CA HIS A 255 14.85 -9.12 22.77
C HIS A 255 14.60 -10.60 23.09
N ARG A 256 13.42 -10.93 23.61
CA ARG A 256 13.00 -12.32 23.82
C ARG A 256 12.97 -13.11 22.50
N LEU A 257 12.50 -12.51 21.41
CA LEU A 257 12.59 -13.13 20.09
C LEU A 257 14.05 -13.44 19.73
N PHE A 258 14.96 -12.48 19.86
CA PHE A 258 16.37 -12.69 19.52
C PHE A 258 17.01 -13.81 20.35
N GLU A 259 16.76 -13.84 21.67
CA GLU A 259 17.28 -14.86 22.57
C GLU A 259 16.73 -16.25 22.23
N VAL A 260 15.41 -16.39 22.15
CA VAL A 260 14.76 -17.69 21.93
C VAL A 260 15.07 -18.20 20.52
N ALA A 261 14.88 -17.37 19.50
CA ALA A 261 15.17 -17.76 18.13
C ALA A 261 16.66 -18.06 17.94
N GLY A 262 17.55 -17.28 18.58
CA GLY A 262 18.98 -17.56 18.56
C GLY A 262 19.33 -18.90 19.22
N SER A 263 18.66 -19.26 20.33
CA SER A 263 18.90 -20.55 21.00
C SER A 263 18.43 -21.78 20.19
N LEU A 264 17.47 -21.57 19.28
CA LEU A 264 16.83 -22.63 18.49
C LEU A 264 17.30 -22.69 17.02
N ALA A 265 18.04 -21.67 16.56
CA ALA A 265 18.57 -21.59 15.21
C ALA A 265 19.54 -22.75 14.92
N ASP A 266 19.61 -23.16 13.66
CA ASP A 266 20.60 -24.14 13.19
C ASP A 266 21.91 -23.42 12.81
N PRO A 267 23.02 -23.59 13.56
CA PRO A 267 24.27 -22.92 13.25
C PRO A 267 24.90 -23.36 11.92
N CYS A 268 24.52 -24.53 11.39
CA CYS A 268 25.01 -25.03 10.12
C CYS A 268 24.30 -24.38 8.93
N HIS A 269 23.10 -23.83 9.13
CA HIS A 269 22.28 -23.21 8.10
C HIS A 269 21.70 -21.87 8.62
N PRO A 270 22.56 -20.85 8.79
CA PRO A 270 22.13 -19.57 9.34
C PRO A 270 21.14 -18.90 8.37
N CYS A 271 20.01 -18.44 8.91
CA CYS A 271 19.07 -17.58 8.21
C CYS A 271 19.20 -16.12 8.66
N SER A 272 18.71 -15.20 7.84
CA SER A 272 18.57 -13.80 8.22
C SER A 272 17.29 -13.61 9.04
N LEU A 273 17.33 -12.74 10.06
CA LEU A 273 16.17 -12.38 10.87
C LEU A 273 15.94 -10.86 10.79
N LEU A 274 14.82 -10.48 10.19
CA LEU A 274 14.39 -9.09 10.08
C LEU A 274 13.19 -8.86 10.99
N VAL A 275 13.26 -7.82 11.81
CA VAL A 275 12.18 -7.45 12.72
C VAL A 275 11.65 -6.07 12.34
N GLY A 276 10.34 -5.90 12.33
CA GLY A 276 9.72 -4.61 12.00
C GLY A 276 8.49 -4.31 12.83
N GLY A 277 7.81 -3.22 12.47
CA GLY A 277 6.63 -2.73 13.17
C GLY A 277 6.96 -1.67 14.23
N SER A 278 5.95 -0.89 14.60
CA SER A 278 6.15 0.31 15.42
C SER A 278 6.61 0.00 16.85
N ALA A 279 6.25 -1.17 17.38
CA ALA A 279 6.71 -1.60 18.70
C ALA A 279 8.19 -2.03 18.72
N ALA A 280 8.74 -2.44 17.58
CA ALA A 280 10.13 -2.89 17.50
C ALA A 280 11.16 -1.76 17.52
N GLN A 281 10.75 -0.53 17.19
CA GLN A 281 11.66 0.62 17.00
C GLN A 281 12.43 1.03 18.27
N SER A 282 11.93 0.64 19.45
CA SER A 282 12.59 0.90 20.73
C SER A 282 13.64 -0.15 21.11
N ALA A 283 13.66 -1.30 20.43
CA ALA A 283 14.64 -2.35 20.69
C ALA A 283 15.99 -2.04 20.06
N ARG A 284 16.99 -2.82 20.47
CA ARG A 284 18.35 -2.77 19.93
C ARG A 284 18.78 -4.15 19.52
N VAL A 285 19.46 -4.23 18.38
CA VAL A 285 20.11 -5.46 17.93
C VAL A 285 21.33 -5.75 18.82
N PRO A 286 21.54 -7.00 19.28
CA PRO A 286 22.76 -7.40 19.97
C PRO A 286 23.99 -7.17 19.11
N ALA A 287 25.05 -6.58 19.66
CA ALA A 287 26.24 -6.22 18.88
C ALA A 287 27.00 -7.45 18.34
N HIS A 288 27.03 -8.54 19.10
CA HIS A 288 27.74 -9.79 18.77
C HIS A 288 27.01 -10.99 19.36
N GLY A 289 27.37 -12.20 18.89
CA GLY A 289 26.95 -13.45 19.54
C GLY A 289 25.57 -13.97 19.15
N HIS A 290 25.05 -13.60 17.98
CA HIS A 290 23.84 -14.19 17.41
C HIS A 290 24.17 -15.20 16.29
N PRO A 291 23.34 -16.23 16.08
CA PRO A 291 23.58 -17.27 15.07
C PRO A 291 23.04 -16.91 13.67
N PHE A 292 22.34 -15.78 13.51
CA PHE A 292 21.77 -15.35 12.23
C PHE A 292 22.84 -14.81 11.28
N SER A 293 22.64 -15.01 9.97
CA SER A 293 23.51 -14.45 8.92
C SER A 293 23.40 -12.93 8.84
N ASP A 294 22.21 -12.39 9.08
CA ASP A 294 21.95 -10.97 9.27
C ASP A 294 20.83 -10.80 10.32
N LEU A 295 20.91 -9.74 11.11
CA LEU A 295 19.93 -9.41 12.15
C LEU A 295 19.66 -7.91 12.13
N ARG A 296 18.47 -7.49 11.69
CA ARG A 296 18.11 -6.07 11.60
C ARG A 296 16.74 -5.78 12.19
N ILE A 297 16.60 -4.57 12.74
CA ILE A 297 15.31 -3.95 13.03
C ILE A 297 15.08 -2.92 11.93
N LEU A 298 14.01 -3.08 11.17
CA LEU A 298 13.65 -2.21 10.06
C LEU A 298 12.61 -1.18 10.51
N ALA A 299 12.78 0.08 10.12
CA ALA A 299 11.83 1.14 10.44
C ALA A 299 10.59 1.15 9.55
N ASN A 300 10.72 0.66 8.31
CA ASN A 300 9.69 0.75 7.27
C ASN A 300 9.94 -0.28 6.15
N LEU A 301 9.04 -0.34 5.16
CA LEU A 301 9.13 -1.29 4.04
C LEU A 301 10.14 -0.86 2.97
N ALA A 302 10.53 0.42 2.91
CA ALA A 302 11.62 0.86 2.05
C ALA A 302 12.95 0.24 2.49
N GLU A 303 13.24 0.18 3.80
CA GLU A 303 14.42 -0.51 4.33
C GLU A 303 14.40 -2.02 4.06
N LEU A 304 13.23 -2.66 4.06
CA LEU A 304 13.09 -4.05 3.61
C LEU A 304 13.45 -4.17 2.12
N SER A 305 12.98 -3.23 1.29
CA SER A 305 13.27 -3.24 -0.13
C SER A 305 14.74 -3.02 -0.43
N ASP A 306 15.41 -2.12 0.30
CA ASP A 306 16.85 -1.89 0.20
C ASP A 306 17.63 -3.14 0.61
N TRP A 307 17.23 -3.78 1.73
CA TRP A 307 17.83 -5.04 2.17
C TRP A 307 17.70 -6.15 1.10
N LEU A 308 16.55 -6.25 0.45
CA LEU A 308 16.33 -7.23 -0.61
C LEU A 308 17.24 -6.98 -1.81
N GLU A 309 17.43 -5.72 -2.23
CA GLU A 309 18.35 -5.38 -3.32
C GLU A 309 19.81 -5.69 -2.96
N GLU A 310 20.23 -5.45 -1.72
CA GLU A 310 21.57 -5.83 -1.21
C GLU A 310 21.83 -7.34 -1.31
N HIS A 311 20.77 -8.16 -1.19
CA HIS A 311 20.86 -9.62 -1.08
C HIS A 311 20.34 -10.38 -2.32
N ARG A 312 20.15 -9.71 -3.47
CA ARG A 312 19.70 -10.34 -4.74
C ARG A 312 20.65 -11.38 -5.34
N HIS A 313 21.88 -11.47 -4.83
CA HIS A 313 22.95 -12.33 -5.35
C HIS A 313 23.57 -13.26 -4.31
N ALA A 314 22.98 -13.35 -3.11
CA ALA A 314 23.48 -14.20 -2.03
C ALA A 314 22.93 -15.63 -2.14
#